data_AF-A0A813J3Q3-F1
#
_entry.id   AF-A0A813J3Q3-F1
#
_cell.length_a   1.000
_cell.length_b   1.000
_cell.length_c   1.000
_cell.angle_alpha   90.00
_cell.angle_beta   90.00
_cell.angle_gamma   90.00
#
_symmetry.space_group_name_H-M   'P 1'
#
loop_
_entity.id
_entity.type
_entity.pdbx_description
1 polymer ?
#
loop_
_entity_poly.entity_id
_entity_poly.type
_entity_poly.pdbx_seq_one_letter_code
_entity_poly.pdbx_strand_id
1 'polypeptide(L)'
;REIQLRDALDGRSLEEFQAVCVLMGCDYLPRLPRVGPALALMLVDSCGPQPHNFLKEVQGRGLSVPAGYERDFQHTLLLLRHQVVVDP
;
A
#
# COMPACT_ATOMS: atom_id res chain seq x y z
N ARG A 1 -12.82 18.17 -10.66
CA ARG A 1 -11.67 17.76 -11.50
C ARG A 1 -11.61 16.25 -11.42
N GLU A 2 -11.77 15.56 -12.53
CA GLU A 2 -11.67 14.10 -12.57
C GLU A 2 -10.19 13.71 -12.61
N ILE A 3 -9.81 12.71 -11.83
CA ILE A 3 -8.45 12.16 -11.83
C ILE A 3 -8.49 10.88 -12.65
N GLN A 4 -7.72 10.84 -13.74
CA GLN A 4 -7.60 9.66 -14.57
C GLN A 4 -6.61 8.68 -13.93
N LEU A 5 -7.03 7.42 -13.73
CA LEU A 5 -6.20 6.42 -13.05
C LEU A 5 -4.84 6.24 -13.73
N ARG A 6 -4.80 6.20 -15.07
CA ARG A 6 -3.55 6.07 -15.84
C ARG A 6 -2.51 7.14 -15.50
N ASP A 7 -2.96 8.36 -15.22
CA ASP A 7 -2.09 9.48 -14.89
C ASP A 7 -1.62 9.37 -13.43
N ALA A 8 -2.48 8.85 -12.55
CA ALA A 8 -2.15 8.61 -11.14
C ALA A 8 -1.20 7.41 -10.92
N LEU A 9 -1.24 6.41 -11.81
CA LEU A 9 -0.31 5.27 -11.77
C LEU A 9 1.13 5.72 -11.97
N ASP A 10 1.36 6.71 -12.85
CA ASP A 10 2.69 7.30 -13.09
C ASP A 10 3.75 6.21 -13.33
N GLY A 11 3.45 5.33 -14.29
CA GLY A 11 4.30 4.21 -14.70
C GLY A 11 4.23 2.95 -13.81
N ARG A 12 3.56 3.00 -12.66
CA ARG A 12 3.39 1.85 -11.76
C ARG A 12 2.29 0.92 -12.24
N SER A 13 2.41 -0.36 -11.87
CA SER A 13 1.31 -1.31 -11.95
C SER A 13 0.18 -0.92 -10.98
N LEU A 14 -1.02 -1.45 -11.22
CA LEU A 14 -2.15 -1.24 -10.31
C LEU A 14 -1.85 -1.79 -8.90
N GLU A 15 -1.13 -2.91 -8.81
CA GLU A 15 -0.78 -3.53 -7.53
C GLU A 15 0.19 -2.68 -6.72
N GLU A 16 1.20 -2.09 -7.36
CA GLU A 16 2.11 -1.12 -6.74
C GLU A 16 1.36 0.13 -6.28
N PHE A 17 0.50 0.69 -7.13
CA PHE A 17 -0.31 1.84 -6.76
C PHE A 17 -1.22 1.56 -5.55
N GLN A 18 -1.88 0.40 -5.52
CA GLN A 18 -2.68 -0.03 -4.37
C GLN A 18 -1.83 -0.16 -3.11
N ALA A 19 -0.64 -0.77 -3.19
CA ALA A 19 0.27 -0.88 -2.05
C ALA A 19 0.69 0.50 -1.51
N VAL A 20 0.99 1.45 -2.40
CA VAL A 20 1.27 2.85 -2.00
C VAL A 20 0.07 3.45 -1.27
N CYS A 21 -1.15 3.32 -1.81
CA CYS A 21 -2.38 3.82 -1.18
C CYS A 21 -2.59 3.23 0.23
N VAL A 22 -2.41 1.91 0.40
CA VAL A 22 -2.57 1.28 1.72
C VAL A 22 -1.50 1.77 2.70
N LEU A 23 -0.23 1.92 2.27
CA LEU A 23 0.85 2.47 3.12
C LEU A 23 0.64 3.93 3.50
N MET A 24 0.09 4.74 2.59
CA MET A 24 -0.32 6.11 2.87
C MET A 24 -1.48 6.19 3.86
N GLY A 25 -2.17 5.08 4.11
CA GLY A 25 -3.34 4.99 4.98
C GLY A 25 -4.61 4.88 4.16
N CYS A 26 -5.44 3.91 4.54
CA CYS A 26 -6.76 3.67 4.01
C CYS A 26 -7.70 3.31 5.16
N ASP A 27 -9.00 3.20 4.88
CA ASP A 27 -10.00 2.92 5.92
C ASP A 27 -9.98 1.46 6.41
N TYR A 28 -9.28 0.56 5.71
CA TYR A 28 -9.25 -0.88 6.00
C TYR A 28 -8.09 -1.32 6.91
N LEU A 29 -7.03 -0.50 7.02
CA LEU A 29 -5.82 -0.83 7.78
C LEU A 29 -5.27 0.42 8.48
N PRO A 30 -5.00 0.37 9.79
CA PRO A 30 -4.35 1.48 10.49
C PRO A 30 -3.03 1.86 9.80
N ARG A 31 -2.79 3.16 9.64
CA ARG A 31 -1.54 3.65 9.03
C ARG A 31 -0.32 3.19 9.84
N LEU A 32 0.72 2.75 9.14
CA LEU A 32 2.02 2.47 9.74
C LEU A 32 2.65 3.75 10.31
N PRO A 33 3.03 3.79 11.61
CA PRO A 33 3.58 4.99 12.22
C PRO A 33 4.80 5.53 11.48
N ARG A 34 4.83 6.84 11.26
CA ARG A 34 5.94 7.57 10.59
C ARG A 34 6.16 7.19 9.12
N VAL A 35 5.24 6.43 8.51
CA VAL A 35 5.19 6.24 7.06
C VAL A 35 4.20 7.22 6.45
N GLY A 36 4.75 8.25 5.79
CA GLY A 36 3.99 9.22 5.00
C GLY A 36 4.09 8.96 3.50
N PRO A 37 3.44 9.79 2.67
CA PRO A 37 3.38 9.60 1.20
C PRO A 37 4.73 9.40 0.51
N ALA A 38 5.72 10.25 0.82
CA ALA A 38 7.04 10.16 0.21
C ALA A 38 7.76 8.84 0.56
N LEU A 39 7.62 8.38 1.81
CA LEU A 39 8.22 7.12 2.25
C LEU A 39 7.46 5.92 1.65
N ALA A 40 6.13 5.98 1.58
CA ALA A 40 5.31 4.94 0.96
C ALA A 40 5.67 4.72 -0.52
N LEU A 41 5.78 5.80 -1.28
CA LEU A 41 6.22 5.75 -2.68
C LEU A 41 7.60 5.13 -2.81
N MET A 42 8.58 5.65 -2.08
CA MET A 42 9.96 5.12 -2.14
C MET A 42 10.04 3.64 -1.76
N LEU A 43 9.30 3.21 -0.73
CA LEU A 43 9.27 1.81 -0.30
C LEU A 43 8.74 0.89 -1.42
N VAL A 44 7.64 1.25 -2.07
CA VAL A 44 7.06 0.42 -3.13
C VAL A 44 7.93 0.46 -4.38
N ASP A 45 8.42 1.64 -4.77
CA ASP A 45 9.30 1.79 -5.94
C ASP A 45 10.62 1.00 -5.77
N SER A 46 11.12 0.86 -4.54
CA SER A 46 12.40 0.19 -4.25
C SER A 46 12.26 -1.30 -3.89
N CYS A 47 11.15 -1.70 -3.28
CA CYS A 47 10.96 -3.05 -2.72
C CYS A 47 9.87 -3.86 -3.44
N GLY A 48 9.12 -3.22 -4.34
CA GLY A 48 7.93 -3.78 -4.98
C GLY A 48 6.70 -3.78 -4.06
N PRO A 49 5.56 -4.29 -4.55
CA PRO A 49 4.29 -4.22 -3.83
C PRO A 49 4.12 -5.24 -2.70
N GLN A 50 5.05 -6.21 -2.59
CA GLN A 50 4.91 -7.32 -1.65
C GLN A 50 5.20 -6.87 -0.21
N PRO A 51 4.24 -7.02 0.74
CA PRO A 51 4.37 -6.47 2.08
C PRO A 51 5.61 -6.89 2.85
N HIS A 52 5.99 -8.16 2.76
CA HIS A 52 7.22 -8.68 3.35
C HIS A 52 8.46 -7.86 3.01
N ASN A 53 8.58 -7.39 1.76
CA ASN A 53 9.79 -6.72 1.28
C ASN A 53 9.92 -5.32 1.90
N PHE A 54 8.88 -4.48 1.80
CA PHE A 54 8.96 -3.13 2.34
C PHE A 54 8.86 -3.10 3.87
N LEU A 55 8.21 -4.09 4.52
CA LEU A 55 8.17 -4.14 5.98
C LEU A 55 9.54 -4.48 6.59
N LYS A 56 10.35 -5.30 5.90
CA LYS A 56 11.76 -5.51 6.27
C LYS A 56 12.56 -4.22 6.17
N GLU A 57 12.36 -3.43 5.11
CA GLU A 57 13.02 -2.13 4.95
C GLU A 57 12.58 -1.12 6.02
N VAL A 58 11.29 -1.11 6.37
CA VAL A 58 10.75 -0.30 7.48
C VAL A 58 11.41 -0.68 8.82
N GLN A 59 11.52 -1.99 9.12
CA GLN A 59 12.20 -2.48 10.31
C GLN A 59 13.70 -2.16 10.30
N GLY A 60 14.36 -2.28 9.16
CA GLY A 60 15.76 -1.91 8.96
C GLY A 60 16.04 -0.42 9.22
N ARG A 61 15.04 0.43 9.01
CA ARG A 61 15.06 1.87 9.38
C ARG A 61 14.77 2.14 10.85
N GLY A 62 14.58 1.11 11.66
CA GLY A 62 14.26 1.21 13.09
C GLY A 62 12.82 1.64 13.37
N LEU A 63 11.91 1.53 12.40
CA LEU A 63 10.50 1.84 12.57
C LEU A 63 9.74 0.61 13.09
N SER A 64 8.75 0.84 13.95
CA SER A 64 7.91 -0.22 14.51
C SER A 64 6.88 -0.67 13.48
N VAL A 65 6.79 -1.99 13.30
CA VAL A 65 5.72 -2.65 12.54
C VAL A 65 4.83 -3.39 13.53
N PRO A 66 3.52 -3.09 13.62
CA PRO A 66 2.60 -3.82 14.48
C PRO A 66 2.59 -5.32 14.19
N ALA A 67 2.36 -6.14 15.22
CA ALA A 67 2.23 -7.58 15.03
C ALA A 67 1.03 -7.90 14.12
N GLY A 68 1.23 -8.79 13.14
CA GLY A 68 0.19 -9.17 12.19
C GLY A 68 -0.03 -8.19 11.02
N TYR A 69 0.67 -7.05 10.99
CA TYR A 69 0.48 -6.02 9.97
C TYR A 69 0.62 -6.54 8.54
N GLU A 70 1.58 -7.44 8.29
CA GLU A 70 1.79 -8.02 6.96
C GLU A 70 0.56 -8.78 6.45
N ARG A 71 -0.01 -9.65 7.29
CA ARG A 71 -1.22 -10.42 6.98
C ARG A 71 -2.40 -9.48 6.74
N ASP A 72 -2.57 -8.49 7.59
CA ASP A 72 -3.70 -7.56 7.50
C ASP A 72 -3.57 -6.65 6.25
N PHE A 73 -2.33 -6.33 5.85
CA PHE A 73 -2.03 -5.64 4.59
C PHE A 73 -2.40 -6.50 3.37
N GLN A 74 -1.99 -7.77 3.35
CA GLN A 74 -2.36 -8.71 2.29
C GLN A 74 -3.89 -8.85 2.18
N HIS A 75 -4.58 -8.94 3.32
CA HIS A 75 -6.04 -8.97 3.35
C HIS A 75 -6.66 -7.69 2.79
N THR A 76 -6.09 -6.53 3.11
CA THR A 76 -6.53 -5.23 2.55
C THR A 76 -6.39 -5.18 1.03
N LEU A 77 -5.28 -5.68 0.48
CA LEU A 77 -5.11 -5.75 -0.98
C LEU A 77 -6.17 -6.66 -1.63
N LEU A 78 -6.52 -7.79 -0.99
CA LEU A 78 -7.59 -8.67 -1.48
C LEU A 78 -8.96 -7.98 -1.44
N LEU A 79 -9.27 -7.25 -0.36
CA LEU A 79 -10.51 -6.48 -0.25
C LEU A 79 -10.64 -5.44 -1.37
N LEU A 80 -9.56 -4.71 -1.68
CA LEU A 80 -9.55 -3.74 -2.78
C LEU A 80 -9.77 -4.38 -4.16
N ARG A 81 -9.27 -5.61 -4.37
CA ARG A 81 -9.41 -6.33 -5.65
C ARG A 81 -10.77 -6.97 -5.84
N HIS A 82 -11.39 -7.40 -4.74
CA HIS A 82 -12.63 -8.19 -4.75
C HIS A 82 -13.77 -7.46 -4.05
N GLN A 83 -13.75 -6.14 -4.09
CA GLN A 83 -14.83 -5.33 -3.53
C GLN A 83 -16.15 -5.69 -4.23
N VAL A 84 -17.20 -5.89 -3.43
CA VAL A 84 -18.53 -6.16 -3.95
C VAL A 84 -19.02 -4.93 -4.69
N VAL A 85 -19.30 -5.10 -5.98
CA VAL A 85 -19.89 -4.09 -6.86
C VAL A 85 -21.22 -4.61 -7.41
N VAL A 86 -22.12 -3.71 -7.75
CA VAL A 86 -23.38 -4.04 -8.45
C VAL A 86 -23.04 -4.33 -9.91
N ASP A 87 -23.80 -5.23 -10.55
CA ASP A 87 -23.71 -5.46 -11.99
C ASP A 87 -23.90 -4.12 -12.75
N PRO A 88 -22.97 -3.71 -13.64
CA PRO A 88 -22.93 -2.37 -14.23
C PRO A 88 -24.16 -1.95 -15.04
#